data_AF-T1IS04-F1
#
_entry.id   AF-T1IS04-F1
#
_cell.length_a   1.000
_cell.length_b   1.000
_cell.length_c   1.000
_cell.angle_alpha   90.00
_cell.angle_beta   90.00
_cell.angle_gamma   90.00
#
_symmetry.space_group_name_H-M   'P 1'
#
loop_
_entity.id
_entity.type
_entity.pdbx_description
1 polymer ?
#
loop_
_entity_poly.entity_id
_entity_poly.type
_entity_poly.pdbx_seq_one_letter_code
_entity_poly.pdbx_strand_id
1 'polypeptide(L)'
;MFSTRNQHFGIIFLISLVSYAKLEEPSCGAVPKLKILPGYGWDALKDKDTKQLLRVTYDQCKTTFDGKLLIPDNADALALQSREIEVKSQIFEHWSTYTSPTSASFKVWPKELLPFLSDGYKEMKSQLVKNGTFICRSEMRQVLYRIHITTLDVSMDETVKRRFIEVIRSLVRGKSEEAKTLTEKIVRDYGSHYSNTVDVGAVIVKIDYLKNVFLRAHDGNRSKILSASKLSLLGTGFPWEHKEDLDSSLVNEYNDAIVDKKIRFFGALNWEEGAKAEYVVAVDKSGDLLSSLVTSSNFPNARNTTLTRVRQMFNDAIRDYYERNIHRGCTQPKSNNFEFEANIDDGSCNSVTSSNYGNLEEIIKRQETEIRLLKQQMVHYESNHSMNIKDLEDKYVSVAKILDQQSNNSKEIKTMLEILELQTGNNLTKQENEQSVKIENCEKSLTTNSTANNELAKTVAEDKKMLNNKIDTLEKNRNYQQNEMMVENQIEKKMDEIKLDLKNQLMTQQTEMRGKLGNLENKIEKKIEEIKMDLKNQLMTQQNEKLGNLENQMEVALGDLRMELTNQFTTQQNEMREKLGNPENQMEKKNR
;
A
#
# COMPACT_ATOMS: atom_id res chain seq x y z
N MET A 1 -82.96 -57.85 8.22
CA MET A 1 -82.95 -58.75 9.39
C MET A 1 -81.91 -58.19 10.36
N PHE A 2 -82.36 -57.78 11.56
CA PHE A 2 -81.65 -57.66 12.87
C PHE A 2 -80.10 -57.55 12.87
N SER A 3 -79.40 -56.73 13.65
CA SER A 3 -79.68 -56.20 14.98
C SER A 3 -78.48 -55.34 15.43
N THR A 4 -78.78 -54.28 16.18
CA THR A 4 -78.08 -53.77 17.38
C THR A 4 -76.55 -53.56 17.37
N ARG A 5 -76.06 -52.32 17.47
CA ARG A 5 -75.97 -51.46 18.69
C ARG A 5 -74.67 -51.76 19.46
N ASN A 6 -73.73 -50.83 19.46
CA ASN A 6 -73.32 -50.15 20.70
C ASN A 6 -72.24 -49.08 20.44
N GLN A 7 -72.52 -47.91 21.00
CA GLN A 7 -71.62 -46.79 21.20
C GLN A 7 -70.57 -47.16 22.25
N HIS A 8 -69.33 -46.69 22.10
CA HIS A 8 -68.77 -45.61 22.94
C HIS A 8 -67.24 -45.45 22.76
N PHE A 9 -66.86 -44.18 22.56
CA PHE A 9 -65.63 -43.48 22.94
C PHE A 9 -64.26 -44.18 22.79
N GLY A 10 -63.48 -43.69 21.83
CA GLY A 10 -62.03 -43.79 21.80
C GLY A 10 -61.44 -42.57 21.09
N ILE A 11 -60.69 -41.78 21.82
CA ILE A 11 -60.05 -40.51 21.44
C ILE A 11 -59.25 -40.65 20.12
N ILE A 12 -59.56 -39.81 19.13
CA ILE A 12 -58.73 -39.65 17.93
C ILE A 12 -57.51 -38.79 18.31
N PHE A 13 -56.40 -39.44 18.62
CA PHE A 13 -55.08 -38.81 18.55
C PHE A 13 -54.67 -38.78 17.08
N LEU A 14 -54.87 -37.64 16.41
CA LEU A 14 -54.23 -37.34 15.13
C LEU A 14 -52.74 -37.14 15.37
N ILE A 15 -51.99 -38.24 15.44
CA ILE A 15 -50.54 -38.20 15.27
C ILE A 15 -50.31 -37.92 13.78
N SER A 16 -50.12 -36.64 13.49
CA SER A 16 -49.51 -36.16 12.26
C SER A 16 -48.12 -36.80 12.15
N LEU A 17 -48.03 -37.91 11.40
CA LEU A 17 -46.79 -38.42 10.86
C LEU A 17 -46.35 -37.47 9.73
N VAL A 18 -45.90 -36.27 10.08
CA VAL A 18 -44.93 -35.58 9.26
C VAL A 18 -43.67 -36.40 9.39
N SER A 19 -43.45 -37.28 8.42
CA SER A 19 -42.15 -37.88 8.18
C SER A 19 -41.14 -36.72 8.09
N TYR A 20 -40.38 -36.53 9.16
CA TYR A 20 -39.09 -35.87 9.08
C TYR A 20 -38.22 -36.75 8.19
N ALA A 21 -38.37 -36.59 6.87
CA ALA A 21 -37.28 -36.85 5.97
C ALA A 21 -36.18 -35.91 6.41
N LYS A 22 -35.20 -36.48 7.12
CA LYS A 22 -33.90 -35.89 7.31
C LYS A 22 -33.42 -35.59 5.89
N LEU A 23 -33.49 -34.32 5.48
CA LEU A 23 -32.88 -33.83 4.27
C LEU A 23 -31.39 -34.15 4.42
N GLU A 24 -30.98 -35.30 3.89
CA GLU A 24 -29.58 -35.56 3.62
C GLU A 24 -29.14 -34.47 2.66
N GLU A 25 -28.16 -33.66 3.09
CA GLU A 25 -27.47 -32.74 2.20
C GLU A 25 -27.11 -33.51 0.92
N PRO A 26 -27.30 -32.91 -0.28
CA PRO A 26 -26.88 -33.57 -1.52
C PRO A 26 -25.38 -33.85 -1.41
N SER A 27 -25.06 -35.10 -1.10
CA SER A 27 -23.69 -35.60 -1.04
C SER A 27 -23.12 -35.47 -2.44
N CYS A 28 -22.22 -34.49 -2.64
CA CYS A 28 -21.54 -34.22 -3.90
C CYS A 28 -20.55 -35.33 -4.29
N GLY A 29 -21.00 -36.58 -4.31
CA GLY A 29 -20.19 -37.77 -4.51
C GLY A 29 -18.97 -37.85 -3.56
N ALA A 30 -18.08 -38.79 -3.84
CA ALA A 30 -16.79 -38.91 -3.16
C ALA A 30 -15.71 -38.01 -3.78
N VAL A 31 -16.08 -36.87 -4.39
CA VAL A 31 -15.12 -35.98 -5.06
C VAL A 31 -14.40 -35.14 -4.01
N PRO A 32 -13.05 -35.11 -3.99
CA PRO A 32 -12.31 -34.34 -3.00
C PRO A 32 -12.47 -32.83 -3.22
N LYS A 33 -12.54 -32.07 -2.12
CA LYS A 33 -12.60 -30.60 -2.16
C LYS A 33 -11.24 -30.00 -2.49
N LEU A 34 -11.21 -29.02 -3.37
CA LEU A 34 -10.03 -28.17 -3.56
C LEU A 34 -9.76 -27.41 -2.26
N LYS A 35 -8.55 -27.56 -1.71
CA LYS A 35 -8.15 -26.90 -0.44
C LYS A 35 -7.65 -25.47 -0.63
N ILE A 36 -7.28 -25.10 -1.85
CA ILE A 36 -6.71 -23.80 -2.20
C ILE A 36 -7.82 -22.96 -2.80
N LEU A 37 -8.37 -22.05 -2.02
CA LEU A 37 -9.58 -21.32 -2.37
C LEU A 37 -9.32 -19.81 -2.44
N PRO A 38 -10.05 -19.07 -3.30
CA PRO A 38 -10.11 -17.62 -3.22
C PRO A 38 -10.99 -17.19 -2.03
N GLY A 39 -11.02 -15.88 -1.77
CA GLY A 39 -11.81 -15.28 -0.70
C GLY A 39 -11.11 -15.22 0.64
N TYR A 40 -9.80 -15.48 0.70
CA TYR A 40 -8.97 -15.18 1.86
C TYR A 40 -8.57 -13.71 1.86
N GLY A 41 -8.58 -13.09 3.05
CA GLY A 41 -7.92 -11.82 3.29
C GLY A 41 -6.40 -11.94 3.12
N TRP A 42 -5.75 -10.84 2.77
CA TRP A 42 -4.33 -10.79 2.44
C TRP A 42 -3.68 -9.52 3.00
N ASP A 43 -2.60 -9.70 3.74
CA ASP A 43 -1.74 -8.63 4.24
C ASP A 43 -0.66 -8.33 3.19
N ALA A 44 -0.84 -7.21 2.49
CA ALA A 44 0.03 -6.85 1.38
C ALA A 44 1.46 -6.50 1.78
N LEU A 45 1.69 -5.98 2.99
CA LEU A 45 3.04 -5.64 3.42
C LEU A 45 3.83 -6.90 3.77
N LYS A 46 3.17 -7.90 4.33
CA LYS A 46 3.79 -9.17 4.75
C LYS A 46 3.76 -10.24 3.67
N ASP A 47 2.96 -10.05 2.63
CA ASP A 47 2.68 -11.04 1.58
C ASP A 47 2.16 -12.37 2.16
N LYS A 48 1.12 -12.30 2.99
CA LYS A 48 0.57 -13.46 3.71
C LYS A 48 -0.96 -13.45 3.72
N ASP A 49 -1.54 -14.64 3.57
CA ASP A 49 -2.97 -14.83 3.82
C ASP A 49 -3.29 -14.62 5.30
N THR A 50 -4.50 -14.12 5.57
CA THR A 50 -5.02 -13.93 6.91
C THR A 50 -6.09 -14.96 7.22
N LYS A 51 -7.35 -14.69 6.88
CA LYS A 51 -8.52 -15.53 7.17
C LYS A 51 -9.48 -15.57 5.99
N GLN A 52 -10.26 -16.64 5.90
CA GLN A 52 -11.39 -16.72 4.96
C GLN A 52 -12.38 -15.59 5.25
N LEU A 53 -12.63 -14.75 4.25
CA LEU A 53 -13.55 -13.62 4.30
C LEU A 53 -14.90 -13.94 3.65
N LEU A 54 -14.87 -14.79 2.64
CA LEU A 54 -16.04 -15.11 1.83
C LEU A 54 -16.59 -16.47 2.22
N ARG A 55 -17.92 -16.56 2.21
CA ARG A 55 -18.62 -17.79 2.49
C ARG A 55 -18.27 -18.84 1.45
N VAL A 56 -18.04 -20.07 1.91
CA VAL A 56 -17.73 -21.23 1.07
C VAL A 56 -18.85 -22.24 1.24
N THR A 57 -19.58 -22.52 0.16
CA THR A 57 -20.63 -23.55 0.08
C THR A 57 -20.35 -24.47 -1.11
N TYR A 58 -20.94 -25.66 -1.09
CA TYR A 58 -20.77 -26.69 -2.11
C TYR A 58 -22.11 -27.30 -2.53
N ASP A 59 -23.21 -26.58 -2.32
CA ASP A 59 -24.57 -27.08 -2.50
C ASP A 59 -24.89 -27.36 -3.99
N GLN A 60 -24.14 -26.74 -4.91
CA GLN A 60 -24.26 -26.93 -6.35
C GLN A 60 -23.33 -28.03 -6.88
N CYS A 61 -22.50 -28.63 -6.03
CA CYS A 61 -21.53 -29.67 -6.39
C CYS A 61 -20.65 -29.29 -7.59
N LYS A 62 -20.30 -28.00 -7.73
CA LYS A 62 -19.43 -27.53 -8.80
C LYS A 62 -18.06 -28.20 -8.73
N THR A 63 -17.51 -28.53 -9.89
CA THR A 63 -16.17 -29.14 -10.00
C THR A 63 -15.26 -28.34 -10.93
N THR A 64 -13.98 -28.65 -10.89
CA THR A 64 -13.03 -28.25 -11.95
C THR A 64 -13.50 -28.79 -13.31
N PHE A 65 -13.05 -28.17 -14.41
CA PHE A 65 -13.45 -28.56 -15.78
C PHE A 65 -13.16 -30.04 -16.13
N ASP A 66 -12.29 -30.71 -15.37
CA ASP A 66 -11.94 -32.13 -15.51
C ASP A 66 -12.65 -33.04 -14.50
N GLY A 67 -13.55 -32.49 -13.68
CA GLY A 67 -14.36 -33.23 -12.71
C GLY A 67 -13.62 -33.76 -11.48
N LYS A 68 -12.32 -33.43 -11.32
CA LYS A 68 -11.49 -34.06 -10.28
C LYS A 68 -11.64 -33.45 -8.89
N LEU A 69 -11.96 -32.16 -8.80
CA LEU A 69 -11.99 -31.43 -7.53
C LEU A 69 -13.28 -30.63 -7.40
N LEU A 70 -13.91 -30.67 -6.23
CA LEU A 70 -15.02 -29.78 -5.89
C LEU A 70 -14.51 -28.37 -5.66
N ILE A 71 -15.20 -27.38 -6.24
CA ILE A 71 -14.95 -25.95 -6.08
C ILE A 71 -16.16 -25.27 -5.42
N PRO A 72 -15.96 -24.12 -4.75
CA PRO A 72 -17.07 -23.40 -4.11
C PRO A 72 -18.15 -22.97 -5.10
N ASP A 73 -19.41 -22.91 -4.65
CA ASP A 73 -20.55 -22.55 -5.50
C ASP A 73 -20.42 -21.15 -6.13
N ASN A 74 -19.79 -20.23 -5.41
CA ASN A 74 -19.55 -18.84 -5.84
C ASN A 74 -18.30 -18.67 -6.71
N ALA A 75 -17.66 -19.76 -7.10
CA ALA A 75 -16.44 -19.73 -7.90
C ALA A 75 -16.58 -20.61 -9.15
N ASP A 76 -15.77 -20.29 -10.15
CA ASP A 76 -15.61 -21.09 -11.36
C ASP A 76 -14.13 -21.38 -11.63
N ALA A 77 -13.86 -22.55 -12.20
CA ALA A 77 -12.53 -22.95 -12.64
C ALA A 77 -12.33 -22.55 -14.11
N LEU A 78 -11.52 -21.54 -14.36
CA LEU A 78 -11.23 -21.03 -15.70
C LEU A 78 -10.26 -21.96 -16.43
N ALA A 79 -10.59 -22.32 -17.67
CA ALA A 79 -9.70 -23.04 -18.56
C ALA A 79 -8.55 -22.12 -19.03
N LEU A 80 -7.32 -22.58 -18.85
CA LEU A 80 -6.12 -21.86 -19.28
C LEU A 80 -5.79 -22.18 -20.75
N GLN A 81 -5.22 -21.21 -21.48
CA GLN A 81 -4.82 -21.36 -22.89
C GLN A 81 -3.74 -22.44 -23.09
N SER A 82 -2.82 -22.58 -22.14
CA SER A 82 -1.86 -23.69 -22.07
C SER A 82 -1.65 -24.06 -20.60
N ARG A 83 -1.39 -25.35 -20.34
CA ARG A 83 -0.98 -25.90 -19.02
C ARG A 83 0.46 -26.39 -19.04
N GLU A 84 1.21 -26.01 -20.06
CA GLU A 84 2.62 -26.33 -20.21
C GLU A 84 3.44 -25.60 -19.15
N ILE A 85 4.64 -26.12 -18.94
CA ILE A 85 5.59 -25.57 -18.00
C ILE A 85 6.25 -24.35 -18.62
N GLU A 86 6.09 -23.23 -17.93
CA GLU A 86 6.70 -21.98 -18.32
C GLU A 86 8.01 -21.76 -17.55
N VAL A 87 9.11 -21.50 -18.28
CA VAL A 87 10.39 -21.15 -17.69
C VAL A 87 10.72 -19.68 -17.94
N LYS A 88 10.65 -18.90 -16.87
CA LYS A 88 10.91 -17.45 -16.84
C LYS A 88 12.18 -17.13 -16.06
N SER A 89 12.73 -15.96 -16.32
CA SER A 89 13.88 -15.44 -15.58
C SER A 89 13.81 -13.92 -15.48
N GLN A 90 14.27 -13.36 -14.36
CA GLN A 90 14.29 -11.92 -14.10
C GLN A 90 15.57 -11.52 -13.38
N ILE A 91 16.09 -10.33 -13.71
CA ILE A 91 17.21 -9.70 -13.03
C ILE A 91 16.67 -8.71 -11.98
N PHE A 92 17.22 -8.76 -10.76
CA PHE A 92 16.97 -7.80 -9.69
C PHE A 92 18.29 -7.15 -9.28
N GLU A 93 18.45 -5.87 -9.62
CA GLU A 93 19.61 -5.04 -9.23
C GLU A 93 19.35 -4.28 -7.94
N HIS A 94 18.09 -4.07 -7.60
CA HIS A 94 17.66 -3.34 -6.43
C HIS A 94 16.41 -3.99 -5.83
N TRP A 95 16.35 -4.07 -4.50
CA TRP A 95 15.22 -4.70 -3.80
C TRP A 95 13.90 -3.94 -3.99
N SER A 96 13.94 -2.67 -4.43
CA SER A 96 12.71 -1.92 -4.77
C SER A 96 11.95 -2.51 -5.97
N THR A 97 12.57 -3.41 -6.72
CA THR A 97 11.93 -4.09 -7.86
C THR A 97 11.40 -5.48 -7.49
N TYR A 98 11.43 -5.83 -6.21
CA TYR A 98 11.00 -7.14 -5.72
C TYR A 98 9.55 -7.44 -6.13
N THR A 99 9.36 -8.63 -6.70
CA THR A 99 8.06 -9.23 -6.97
C THR A 99 7.96 -10.55 -6.21
N SER A 100 6.81 -10.87 -5.62
CA SER A 100 6.62 -12.15 -4.96
C SER A 100 6.47 -13.28 -6.00
N PRO A 101 7.08 -14.45 -5.80
CA PRO A 101 6.87 -15.59 -6.68
C PRO A 101 5.46 -16.20 -6.59
N THR A 102 4.67 -15.90 -5.54
CA THR A 102 3.36 -16.55 -5.30
C THR A 102 2.16 -15.60 -5.27
N SER A 103 2.39 -14.31 -5.53
CA SER A 103 1.38 -13.25 -5.40
C SER A 103 1.72 -12.02 -6.25
N ALA A 104 2.45 -12.21 -7.36
CA ALA A 104 2.87 -11.13 -8.25
C ALA A 104 1.68 -10.36 -8.86
N SER A 105 0.53 -11.02 -9.01
CA SER A 105 -0.67 -10.42 -9.62
C SER A 105 -1.52 -9.57 -8.67
N PHE A 106 -1.19 -9.49 -7.37
CA PHE A 106 -1.84 -8.54 -6.48
C PHE A 106 -1.43 -7.10 -6.83
N LYS A 107 -2.40 -6.31 -7.29
CA LYS A 107 -2.21 -4.87 -7.49
C LYS A 107 -2.26 -4.18 -6.13
N VAL A 108 -1.12 -3.78 -5.60
CA VAL A 108 -1.07 -3.04 -4.33
C VAL A 108 -1.55 -1.60 -4.57
N TRP A 109 -2.48 -1.14 -3.74
CA TRP A 109 -2.91 0.25 -3.69
C TRP A 109 -2.46 0.93 -2.38
N PRO A 110 -1.89 2.15 -2.44
CA PRO A 110 -1.47 2.90 -3.63
C PRO A 110 -0.35 2.20 -4.43
N LYS A 111 -0.25 2.53 -5.73
CA LYS A 111 0.50 1.79 -6.79
C LYS A 111 2.02 1.66 -6.58
N GLU A 112 2.56 2.19 -5.49
CA GLU A 112 4.01 2.23 -5.21
C GLU A 112 4.44 1.42 -3.96
N LEU A 113 3.55 0.65 -3.34
CA LEU A 113 3.89 -0.06 -2.11
C LEU A 113 4.34 -1.51 -2.39
N LEU A 114 5.57 -1.82 -2.02
CA LEU A 114 6.12 -3.16 -2.08
C LEU A 114 5.75 -3.94 -0.80
N PRO A 115 5.83 -5.27 -0.83
CA PRO A 115 5.70 -6.10 0.37
C PRO A 115 6.98 -6.03 1.24
N PHE A 116 7.32 -4.83 1.74
CA PHE A 116 8.59 -4.55 2.42
C PHE A 116 8.78 -5.38 3.72
N LEU A 117 7.69 -5.89 4.30
CA LEU A 117 7.71 -6.69 5.52
C LEU A 117 7.77 -8.20 5.24
N SER A 118 7.64 -8.63 3.98
CA SER A 118 7.70 -10.04 3.59
C SER A 118 9.10 -10.63 3.80
N ASP A 119 9.13 -11.92 4.13
CA ASP A 119 10.39 -12.63 4.39
C ASP A 119 11.26 -12.68 3.13
N GLY A 120 10.65 -12.82 1.95
CA GLY A 120 11.34 -12.81 0.65
C GLY A 120 11.99 -11.46 0.33
N TYR A 121 11.29 -10.35 0.58
CA TYR A 121 11.85 -9.01 0.40
C TYR A 121 13.03 -8.75 1.34
N LYS A 122 12.86 -9.03 2.64
CA LYS A 122 13.89 -8.82 3.65
C LYS A 122 15.16 -9.62 3.35
N GLU A 123 14.99 -10.87 2.95
CA GLU A 123 16.11 -11.73 2.56
C GLU A 123 16.83 -11.20 1.31
N MET A 124 16.08 -10.78 0.27
CA MET A 124 16.64 -10.16 -0.93
C MET A 124 17.45 -8.92 -0.57
N LYS A 125 16.88 -7.99 0.20
CA LYS A 125 17.55 -6.75 0.61
C LYS A 125 18.83 -7.05 1.39
N SER A 126 18.75 -7.93 2.39
CA SER A 126 19.90 -8.31 3.20
C SER A 126 21.05 -8.85 2.36
N GLN A 127 20.77 -9.76 1.42
CA GLN A 127 21.79 -10.39 0.58
C GLN A 127 22.38 -9.44 -0.46
N LEU A 128 21.56 -8.59 -1.09
CA LEU A 128 22.02 -7.59 -2.06
C LEU A 128 22.97 -6.58 -1.39
N VAL A 129 22.59 -6.08 -0.21
CA VAL A 129 23.42 -5.13 0.56
C VAL A 129 24.70 -5.78 1.05
N LYS A 130 24.62 -6.95 1.69
CA LYS A 130 25.77 -7.62 2.32
C LYS A 130 26.85 -8.01 1.31
N ASN A 131 26.46 -8.58 0.17
CA ASN A 131 27.40 -9.18 -0.76
C ASN A 131 27.76 -8.25 -1.92
N GLY A 132 27.07 -7.09 -2.05
CA GLY A 132 27.25 -6.21 -3.21
C GLY A 132 27.02 -6.97 -4.52
N THR A 133 25.95 -7.76 -4.58
CA THR A 133 25.58 -8.63 -5.70
C THR A 133 24.35 -8.07 -6.43
N PHE A 134 24.02 -8.68 -7.56
CA PHE A 134 22.68 -8.61 -8.15
C PHE A 134 22.09 -10.03 -8.16
N ILE A 135 20.77 -10.14 -8.33
CA ILE A 135 20.09 -11.43 -8.34
C ILE A 135 19.60 -11.75 -9.75
N CYS A 136 19.78 -12.99 -10.17
CA CYS A 136 18.97 -13.60 -11.22
C CYS A 136 18.03 -14.61 -10.59
N ARG A 137 16.72 -14.42 -10.79
CA ARG A 137 15.71 -15.38 -10.38
C ARG A 137 15.18 -16.09 -11.62
N SER A 138 15.32 -17.41 -11.66
CA SER A 138 14.69 -18.25 -12.67
C SER A 138 13.56 -19.07 -12.04
N GLU A 139 12.45 -19.16 -12.75
CA GLU A 139 11.21 -19.79 -12.29
C GLU A 139 10.77 -20.83 -13.31
N MET A 140 10.49 -22.04 -12.84
CA MET A 140 9.79 -23.08 -13.61
C MET A 140 8.40 -23.23 -13.01
N ARG A 141 7.36 -22.89 -13.76
CA ARG A 141 6.00 -22.72 -13.25
C ARG A 141 5.02 -23.54 -14.08
N GLN A 142 4.14 -24.25 -13.39
CA GLN A 142 2.96 -24.87 -14.00
C GLN A 142 1.71 -24.41 -13.26
N VAL A 143 0.71 -23.92 -14.00
CA VAL A 143 -0.61 -23.60 -13.46
C VAL A 143 -1.60 -24.64 -13.99
N LEU A 144 -2.29 -25.33 -13.10
CA LEU A 144 -3.28 -26.35 -13.43
C LEU A 144 -4.69 -25.78 -13.48
N TYR A 145 -5.07 -24.99 -12.48
CA TYR A 145 -6.39 -24.39 -12.36
C TYR A 145 -6.28 -22.93 -12.01
N ARG A 146 -7.13 -22.10 -12.60
CA ARG A 146 -7.38 -20.73 -12.15
C ARG A 146 -8.79 -20.68 -11.58
N ILE A 147 -8.90 -20.50 -10.27
CA ILE A 147 -10.19 -20.42 -9.60
C ILE A 147 -10.53 -18.95 -9.39
N HIS A 148 -11.66 -18.52 -9.93
CA HIS A 148 -12.11 -17.13 -9.88
C HIS A 148 -13.50 -17.04 -9.26
N ILE A 149 -13.74 -16.02 -8.45
CA ILE A 149 -15.06 -15.74 -7.87
C ILE A 149 -15.91 -15.04 -8.92
N THR A 150 -17.06 -15.63 -9.27
CA THR A 150 -17.88 -15.18 -10.40
C THR A 150 -19.19 -14.51 -10.00
N THR A 151 -19.62 -14.63 -8.74
CA THR A 151 -20.89 -14.06 -8.32
C THR A 151 -20.78 -12.55 -8.09
N LEU A 152 -21.67 -11.79 -8.74
CA LEU A 152 -21.87 -10.36 -8.46
C LEU A 152 -22.29 -10.11 -7.00
N ASP A 153 -22.89 -11.11 -6.37
CA ASP A 153 -23.21 -11.15 -4.95
C ASP A 153 -22.12 -11.93 -4.19
N VAL A 154 -21.00 -11.25 -3.95
CA VAL A 154 -19.92 -11.76 -3.10
C VAL A 154 -20.46 -11.95 -1.68
N SER A 155 -20.81 -13.18 -1.32
CA SER A 155 -21.35 -13.49 0.02
C SER A 155 -20.22 -13.51 1.05
N MET A 156 -20.15 -12.46 1.87
CA MET A 156 -19.25 -12.40 3.02
C MET A 156 -19.65 -13.44 4.07
N ASP A 157 -18.66 -14.08 4.71
CA ASP A 157 -18.90 -14.94 5.87
C ASP A 157 -19.66 -14.18 6.97
N GLU A 158 -20.65 -14.83 7.60
CA GLU A 158 -21.55 -14.16 8.56
C GLU A 158 -20.82 -13.62 9.80
N THR A 159 -19.72 -14.25 10.22
CA THR A 159 -18.92 -13.76 11.35
C THR A 159 -18.12 -12.52 10.96
N VAL A 160 -17.57 -12.51 9.75
CA VAL A 160 -16.87 -11.35 9.17
C VAL A 160 -17.87 -10.20 8.98
N LYS A 161 -19.01 -10.49 8.36
CA LYS A 161 -20.10 -9.55 8.09
C LYS A 161 -20.59 -8.84 9.34
N ARG A 162 -20.70 -9.56 10.46
CA ARG A 162 -21.08 -8.98 11.75
C ARG A 162 -20.15 -7.84 12.18
N ARG A 163 -18.84 -7.96 11.96
CA ARG A 163 -17.86 -6.91 12.30
C ARG A 163 -18.02 -5.66 11.44
N PHE A 164 -18.29 -5.82 10.14
CA PHE A 164 -18.59 -4.69 9.27
C PHE A 164 -19.91 -4.01 9.66
N ILE A 165 -20.92 -4.79 10.07
CA ILE A 165 -22.18 -4.25 10.59
C ILE A 165 -21.95 -3.44 11.88
N GLU A 166 -21.02 -3.83 12.75
CA GLU A 166 -20.66 -3.03 13.93
C GLU A 166 -20.11 -1.65 13.54
N VAL A 167 -19.21 -1.58 12.55
CA VAL A 167 -18.72 -0.31 12.00
C VAL A 167 -19.90 0.54 11.48
N ILE A 168 -20.78 -0.05 10.67
CA ILE A 168 -21.96 0.63 10.12
C ILE A 168 -22.86 1.17 11.25
N ARG A 169 -23.14 0.36 12.27
CA ARG A 169 -23.99 0.75 13.41
C ARG A 169 -23.37 1.88 14.21
N SER A 170 -22.07 1.82 14.50
CA SER A 170 -21.39 2.88 15.27
C SER A 170 -21.36 4.19 14.49
N LEU A 171 -21.16 4.13 13.17
CA LEU A 171 -21.24 5.31 12.30
C LEU A 171 -22.65 5.92 12.25
N VAL A 172 -23.71 5.09 12.12
CA VAL A 172 -25.11 5.56 12.11
C VAL A 172 -25.50 6.22 13.45
N ARG A 173 -24.90 5.77 14.56
CA ARG A 173 -25.11 6.34 15.90
C ARG A 173 -24.26 7.58 16.19
N GLY A 174 -23.52 8.10 15.22
CA GLY A 174 -22.64 9.27 15.40
C GLY A 174 -21.35 8.98 16.17
N LYS A 175 -20.99 7.70 16.38
CA LYS A 175 -19.80 7.29 17.12
C LYS A 175 -18.61 7.05 16.18
N SER A 176 -18.08 8.14 15.61
CA SER A 176 -17.02 8.08 14.58
C SER A 176 -15.73 7.43 15.07
N GLU A 177 -15.25 7.75 16.27
CA GLU A 177 -14.01 7.16 16.82
C GLU A 177 -14.12 5.66 17.11
N GLU A 178 -15.28 5.21 17.59
CA GLU A 178 -15.57 3.79 17.79
C GLU A 178 -15.55 3.05 16.44
N ALA A 179 -16.22 3.61 15.43
CA ALA A 179 -16.23 3.07 14.08
C ALA A 179 -14.83 3.02 13.45
N LYS A 180 -14.00 4.05 13.67
CA LYS A 180 -12.60 4.09 13.22
C LYS A 180 -11.79 2.96 13.85
N THR A 181 -11.83 2.85 15.17
CA THR A 181 -11.15 1.79 15.93
C THR A 181 -11.57 0.38 15.49
N LEU A 182 -12.86 0.16 15.25
CA LEU A 182 -13.37 -1.11 14.74
C LEU A 182 -12.83 -1.40 13.33
N THR A 183 -12.77 -0.39 12.46
CA THR A 183 -12.24 -0.52 11.10
C THR A 183 -10.77 -0.90 11.10
N GLU A 184 -9.94 -0.22 11.90
CA GLU A 184 -8.51 -0.53 12.05
C GLU A 184 -8.29 -1.98 12.54
N LYS A 185 -9.11 -2.45 13.50
CA LYS A 185 -9.07 -3.85 13.96
C LYS A 185 -9.42 -4.84 12.85
N ILE A 186 -10.37 -4.51 11.97
CA ILE A 186 -10.74 -5.36 10.84
C ILE A 186 -9.58 -5.43 9.84
N VAL A 187 -8.97 -4.29 9.47
CA VAL A 187 -7.80 -4.24 8.59
C VAL A 187 -6.62 -5.03 9.17
N ARG A 188 -6.35 -4.92 10.48
CA ARG A 188 -5.31 -5.71 11.15
C ARG A 188 -5.58 -7.22 11.07
N ASP A 189 -6.83 -7.64 11.28
CA ASP A 189 -7.17 -9.06 11.41
C ASP A 189 -7.36 -9.77 10.07
N TYR A 190 -7.77 -9.03 9.03
CA TYR A 190 -8.07 -9.57 7.70
C TYR A 190 -7.13 -9.08 6.59
N GLY A 191 -6.26 -8.11 6.86
CA GLY A 191 -5.36 -7.53 5.87
C GLY A 191 -5.99 -6.38 5.09
N SER A 192 -5.26 -5.88 4.10
CA SER A 192 -5.67 -4.73 3.27
C SER A 192 -6.48 -5.15 2.04
N HIS A 193 -6.34 -6.39 1.59
CA HIS A 193 -7.00 -6.93 0.40
C HIS A 193 -7.65 -8.27 0.71
N TYR A 194 -8.36 -8.80 -0.27
CA TYR A 194 -8.77 -10.20 -0.30
C TYR A 194 -8.57 -10.77 -1.70
N SER A 195 -8.31 -12.07 -1.78
CA SER A 195 -8.15 -12.79 -3.04
C SER A 195 -9.51 -13.00 -3.72
N ASN A 196 -9.63 -12.60 -4.99
CA ASN A 196 -10.78 -12.93 -5.85
C ASN A 196 -10.43 -14.03 -6.86
N THR A 197 -9.14 -14.26 -7.08
CA THR A 197 -8.61 -15.25 -8.02
C THR A 197 -7.39 -15.92 -7.41
N VAL A 198 -7.30 -17.24 -7.57
CA VAL A 198 -6.13 -18.01 -7.17
C VAL A 198 -5.74 -18.95 -8.30
N ASP A 199 -4.47 -18.88 -8.67
CA ASP A 199 -3.82 -19.82 -9.58
C ASP A 199 -3.23 -20.98 -8.77
N VAL A 200 -3.67 -22.19 -9.10
CA VAL A 200 -3.32 -23.43 -8.40
C VAL A 200 -2.37 -24.23 -9.27
N GLY A 201 -1.23 -24.61 -8.73
CA GLY A 201 -0.21 -25.35 -9.46
C GLY A 201 1.05 -25.57 -8.64
N ALA A 202 2.20 -25.60 -9.30
CA ALA A 202 3.50 -25.65 -8.62
C ALA A 202 4.50 -24.70 -9.30
N VAL A 203 5.43 -24.14 -8.52
CA VAL A 203 6.52 -23.30 -9.01
C VAL A 203 7.81 -23.60 -8.28
N ILE A 204 8.89 -23.73 -9.04
CA ILE A 204 10.25 -23.86 -8.56
C ILE A 204 10.96 -22.57 -8.86
N VAL A 205 11.59 -22.00 -7.84
CA VAL A 205 12.28 -20.73 -7.93
C VAL A 205 13.73 -20.94 -7.55
N LYS A 206 14.64 -20.71 -8.50
CA LYS A 206 16.08 -20.63 -8.25
C LYS A 206 16.50 -19.17 -8.21
N ILE A 207 17.17 -18.80 -7.14
CA ILE A 207 17.70 -17.46 -6.89
C ILE A 207 19.21 -17.60 -6.88
N ASP A 208 19.87 -17.03 -7.87
CA ASP A 208 21.32 -16.94 -7.95
C ASP A 208 21.74 -15.52 -7.58
N TYR A 209 22.69 -15.39 -6.65
CA TYR A 209 23.32 -14.14 -6.28
C TYR A 209 24.63 -14.02 -7.03
N LEU A 210 24.79 -13.01 -7.89
CA LEU A 210 25.92 -12.92 -8.82
C LEU A 210 26.75 -11.65 -8.58
N LYS A 211 28.05 -11.74 -8.87
CA LYS A 211 28.99 -10.62 -8.77
C LYS A 211 28.56 -9.47 -9.70
N ASN A 212 28.52 -8.24 -9.18
CA ASN A 212 28.20 -7.05 -9.97
C ASN A 212 29.16 -6.78 -11.15
N VAL A 213 30.40 -7.27 -11.10
CA VAL A 213 31.35 -7.16 -12.22
C VAL A 213 30.90 -7.96 -13.44
N PHE A 214 30.23 -9.10 -13.24
CA PHE A 214 29.68 -9.90 -14.34
C PHE A 214 28.54 -9.15 -15.05
N LEU A 215 27.65 -8.52 -14.27
CA LEU A 215 26.57 -7.71 -14.84
C LEU A 215 27.14 -6.57 -15.70
N ARG A 216 28.14 -5.84 -15.20
CA ARG A 216 28.75 -4.73 -15.95
C ARG A 216 29.45 -5.19 -17.24
N ALA A 217 30.12 -6.34 -17.20
CA ALA A 217 30.78 -6.89 -18.38
C ALA A 217 29.78 -7.27 -19.49
N HIS A 218 28.56 -7.65 -19.10
CA HIS A 218 27.54 -8.20 -20.00
C HIS A 218 26.24 -7.38 -20.05
N ASP A 219 26.26 -6.12 -19.61
CA ASP A 219 25.05 -5.30 -19.50
C ASP A 219 24.40 -5.00 -20.86
N GLY A 220 25.19 -4.98 -21.94
CA GLY A 220 24.66 -4.91 -23.31
C GLY A 220 23.93 -6.18 -23.77
N ASN A 221 24.03 -7.28 -23.04
CA ASN A 221 23.56 -8.62 -23.43
C ASN A 221 22.69 -9.28 -22.33
N ARG A 222 21.81 -8.51 -21.67
CA ARG A 222 20.97 -9.02 -20.57
C ARG A 222 20.11 -10.22 -20.92
N SER A 223 19.65 -10.36 -22.17
CA SER A 223 18.93 -11.54 -22.64
C SER A 223 19.76 -12.82 -22.54
N LYS A 224 21.08 -12.73 -22.74
CA LYS A 224 22.00 -13.85 -22.57
C LYS A 224 22.22 -14.20 -21.10
N ILE A 225 22.28 -13.20 -20.22
CA ILE A 225 22.30 -13.40 -18.77
C ILE A 225 21.04 -14.16 -18.31
N LEU A 226 19.87 -13.72 -18.78
CA LEU A 226 18.60 -14.38 -18.51
C LEU A 226 18.56 -15.81 -19.04
N SER A 227 19.04 -16.04 -20.27
CA SER A 227 19.16 -17.38 -20.86
C SER A 227 20.09 -18.29 -20.06
N ALA A 228 21.25 -17.77 -19.63
CA ALA A 228 22.18 -18.48 -18.76
C ALA A 228 21.55 -18.81 -17.39
N SER A 229 20.75 -17.91 -16.82
CA SER A 229 20.01 -18.15 -15.57
C SER A 229 18.98 -19.28 -15.70
N LYS A 230 18.25 -19.35 -16.82
CA LYS A 230 17.35 -20.47 -17.13
C LYS A 230 18.13 -21.76 -17.31
N LEU A 231 19.21 -21.75 -18.08
CA LEU A 231 20.09 -22.91 -18.27
C LEU A 231 20.70 -23.39 -16.94
N SER A 232 21.04 -22.46 -16.03
CA SER A 232 21.54 -22.79 -14.69
C SER A 232 20.48 -23.42 -13.79
N LEU A 233 19.19 -23.09 -13.96
CA LEU A 233 18.09 -23.82 -13.33
C LEU A 233 17.96 -25.23 -13.93
N LEU A 234 17.93 -25.36 -15.25
CA LEU A 234 17.80 -26.66 -15.93
C LEU A 234 19.00 -27.58 -15.67
N GLY A 235 20.19 -27.01 -15.45
CA GLY A 235 21.41 -27.73 -15.06
C GLY A 235 21.33 -28.41 -13.70
N THR A 236 20.30 -28.12 -12.88
CA THR A 236 20.03 -28.85 -11.63
C THR A 236 19.28 -30.17 -11.85
N GLY A 237 18.93 -30.49 -13.09
CA GLY A 237 18.26 -31.74 -13.47
C GLY A 237 16.77 -31.59 -13.81
N PHE A 238 16.24 -30.37 -13.87
CA PHE A 238 14.84 -30.15 -14.24
C PHE A 238 14.65 -30.22 -15.77
N PRO A 239 13.74 -31.09 -16.26
CA PRO A 239 13.48 -31.22 -17.69
C PRO A 239 12.67 -30.03 -18.22
N TRP A 240 12.99 -29.57 -19.43
CA TRP A 240 12.18 -28.60 -20.17
C TRP A 240 12.45 -28.76 -21.67
N GLU A 241 11.39 -28.90 -22.46
CA GLU A 241 11.49 -29.28 -23.88
C GLU A 241 12.17 -28.20 -24.73
N HIS A 242 12.02 -26.93 -24.38
CA HIS A 242 12.56 -25.77 -25.12
C HIS A 242 13.96 -25.35 -24.66
N LYS A 243 14.74 -26.26 -24.06
CA LYS A 243 16.09 -25.94 -23.57
C LYS A 243 17.03 -25.55 -24.72
N GLU A 244 16.86 -26.14 -25.88
CA GLU A 244 17.71 -25.91 -27.07
C GLU A 244 17.55 -24.49 -27.64
N ASP A 245 16.43 -23.82 -27.35
CA ASP A 245 16.15 -22.45 -27.79
C ASP A 245 16.92 -21.39 -26.97
N LEU A 246 17.61 -21.80 -25.90
CA LEU A 246 18.31 -20.88 -25.00
C LEU A 246 19.76 -20.62 -25.43
N ASP A 247 20.17 -19.36 -25.41
CA ASP A 247 21.58 -18.99 -25.65
C ASP A 247 22.48 -19.51 -24.51
N SER A 248 23.40 -20.41 -24.85
CA SER A 248 24.34 -21.04 -23.92
C SER A 248 25.68 -20.32 -23.81
N SER A 249 25.91 -19.22 -24.53
CA SER A 249 27.25 -18.62 -24.69
C SER A 249 27.83 -18.10 -23.37
N LEU A 250 26.98 -17.68 -22.43
CA LEU A 250 27.40 -17.12 -21.13
C LEU A 250 27.29 -18.10 -19.96
N VAL A 251 26.89 -19.35 -20.16
CA VAL A 251 26.58 -20.27 -19.03
C VAL A 251 27.77 -20.50 -18.11
N ASN A 252 28.97 -20.69 -18.67
CA ASN A 252 30.18 -20.92 -17.87
C ASN A 252 30.53 -19.68 -17.04
N GLU A 253 30.64 -18.52 -17.68
CA GLU A 253 30.92 -17.25 -17.00
C GLU A 253 29.86 -16.89 -15.96
N TYR A 254 28.58 -17.16 -16.27
CA TYR A 254 27.48 -16.98 -15.34
C TYR A 254 27.66 -17.85 -14.09
N ASN A 255 27.95 -19.15 -14.26
CA ASN A 255 28.14 -20.07 -13.14
C ASN A 255 29.36 -19.68 -12.29
N ASP A 256 30.45 -19.21 -12.90
CA ASP A 256 31.64 -18.70 -12.19
C ASP A 256 31.39 -17.38 -11.44
N ALA A 257 30.39 -16.62 -11.88
CA ALA A 257 29.96 -15.38 -11.26
C ALA A 257 28.99 -15.58 -10.07
N ILE A 258 28.44 -16.78 -9.87
CA ILE A 258 27.57 -17.09 -8.73
C ILE A 258 28.37 -17.03 -7.42
N VAL A 259 27.88 -16.23 -6.48
CA VAL A 259 28.40 -16.09 -5.11
C VAL A 259 27.63 -16.99 -4.15
N ASP A 260 26.31 -17.05 -4.31
CA ASP A 260 25.43 -17.88 -3.51
C ASP A 260 24.21 -18.30 -4.36
N LYS A 261 23.53 -19.37 -3.97
CA LYS A 261 22.33 -19.85 -4.66
C LYS A 261 21.32 -20.44 -3.68
N LYS A 262 20.04 -20.22 -3.96
CA LYS A 262 18.92 -20.79 -3.20
C LYS A 262 17.87 -21.34 -4.13
N ILE A 263 17.35 -22.52 -3.83
CA ILE A 263 16.21 -23.11 -4.54
C ILE A 263 15.04 -23.19 -3.57
N ARG A 264 13.87 -22.76 -4.01
CA ARG A 264 12.61 -22.86 -3.28
C ARG A 264 11.59 -23.61 -4.11
N PHE A 265 10.85 -24.47 -3.44
CA PHE A 265 9.78 -25.25 -4.03
C PHE A 265 8.46 -24.78 -3.42
N PHE A 266 7.53 -24.39 -4.29
CA PHE A 266 6.15 -24.08 -3.92
C PHE A 266 5.28 -25.14 -4.59
N GLY A 267 4.79 -26.08 -3.79
CA GLY A 267 4.25 -27.33 -4.31
C GLY A 267 5.36 -28.25 -4.83
N ALA A 268 4.98 -29.29 -5.58
CA ALA A 268 5.91 -30.21 -6.20
C ALA A 268 5.42 -30.70 -7.57
N LEU A 269 6.38 -30.85 -8.48
CA LEU A 269 6.21 -31.39 -9.82
C LEU A 269 6.72 -32.84 -9.82
N ASN A 270 5.92 -33.76 -10.34
CA ASN A 270 6.29 -35.16 -10.56
C ASN A 270 7.01 -35.28 -11.91
N TRP A 271 8.30 -35.55 -11.84
CA TRP A 271 9.20 -35.59 -12.98
C TRP A 271 9.09 -36.85 -13.82
N GLU A 272 8.70 -37.97 -13.21
CA GLU A 272 8.50 -39.25 -13.91
C GLU A 272 7.30 -39.19 -14.87
N GLU A 273 6.37 -38.26 -14.63
CA GLU A 273 5.19 -38.04 -15.46
C GLU A 273 5.27 -36.76 -16.31
N GLY A 274 6.46 -36.41 -16.80
CA GLY A 274 6.64 -35.23 -17.64
C GLY A 274 6.47 -33.92 -16.87
N ALA A 275 6.94 -33.90 -15.62
CA ALA A 275 6.97 -32.71 -14.77
C ALA A 275 5.58 -32.15 -14.39
N LYS A 276 4.55 -33.00 -14.26
CA LYS A 276 3.20 -32.56 -13.87
C LYS A 276 3.10 -32.24 -12.38
N ALA A 277 2.41 -31.17 -12.01
CA ALA A 277 2.18 -30.83 -10.61
C ALA A 277 1.34 -31.92 -9.89
N GLU A 278 1.92 -32.48 -8.83
CA GLU A 278 1.32 -33.50 -7.97
C GLU A 278 0.84 -32.88 -6.65
N TYR A 279 1.74 -32.14 -5.99
CA TYR A 279 1.40 -31.35 -4.80
C TYR A 279 1.21 -29.89 -5.20
N VAL A 280 -0.05 -29.48 -5.31
CA VAL A 280 -0.40 -28.12 -5.73
C VAL A 280 -0.46 -27.15 -4.54
N VAL A 281 -0.12 -25.90 -4.81
CA VAL A 281 -0.27 -24.75 -3.91
C VAL A 281 -0.83 -23.55 -4.69
N ALA A 282 -1.16 -22.47 -4.00
CA ALA A 282 -1.39 -21.19 -4.66
C ALA A 282 -0.07 -20.66 -5.21
N VAL A 283 0.05 -20.63 -6.53
CA VAL A 283 1.25 -20.16 -7.23
C VAL A 283 1.12 -18.73 -7.70
N ASP A 284 -0.09 -18.20 -7.83
CA ASP A 284 -0.32 -16.76 -7.95
C ASP A 284 -1.69 -16.41 -7.40
N LYS A 285 -1.87 -15.14 -7.04
CA LYS A 285 -3.12 -14.62 -6.50
C LYS A 285 -3.35 -13.21 -6.99
N SER A 286 -4.62 -12.88 -7.22
CA SER A 286 -5.06 -11.51 -7.43
C SER A 286 -6.31 -11.23 -6.62
N GLY A 287 -6.60 -9.96 -6.43
CA GLY A 287 -7.66 -9.55 -5.54
C GLY A 287 -7.88 -8.06 -5.50
N ASP A 288 -8.86 -7.68 -4.71
CA ASP A 288 -9.32 -6.31 -4.55
C ASP A 288 -9.10 -5.82 -3.11
N LEU A 289 -9.20 -4.51 -2.91
CA LEU A 289 -9.15 -3.91 -1.58
C LEU A 289 -10.26 -4.45 -0.69
N LEU A 290 -9.98 -4.59 0.61
CA LEU A 290 -10.97 -5.04 1.59
C LEU A 290 -12.20 -4.13 1.64
N SER A 291 -12.02 -2.83 1.38
CA SER A 291 -13.10 -1.85 1.30
C SER A 291 -14.13 -2.16 0.20
N SER A 292 -13.73 -2.87 -0.85
CA SER A 292 -14.65 -3.24 -1.95
C SER A 292 -15.73 -4.25 -1.53
N LEU A 293 -15.54 -4.95 -0.40
CA LEU A 293 -16.57 -5.83 0.16
C LEU A 293 -17.76 -5.06 0.76
N VAL A 294 -17.62 -3.76 1.00
CA VAL A 294 -18.69 -2.88 1.50
C VAL A 294 -19.66 -2.58 0.35
N THR A 295 -20.55 -3.51 0.02
CA THR A 295 -21.51 -3.36 -1.10
C THR A 295 -22.96 -3.38 -0.60
N SER A 296 -23.88 -2.87 -1.42
CA SER A 296 -25.32 -2.99 -1.11
C SER A 296 -25.79 -4.45 -1.10
N SER A 297 -25.12 -5.34 -1.85
CA SER A 297 -25.40 -6.78 -1.81
C SER A 297 -25.02 -7.40 -0.46
N ASN A 298 -23.84 -7.06 0.07
CA ASN A 298 -23.43 -7.51 1.41
C ASN A 298 -24.22 -6.84 2.54
N PHE A 299 -24.66 -5.60 2.36
CA PHE A 299 -25.33 -4.79 3.39
C PHE A 299 -26.62 -4.14 2.87
N PRO A 300 -27.64 -4.92 2.50
CA PRO A 300 -28.85 -4.42 1.82
C PRO A 300 -29.69 -3.46 2.69
N ASN A 301 -29.56 -3.57 4.02
CA ASN A 301 -30.29 -2.73 4.97
C ASN A 301 -29.60 -1.39 5.26
N ALA A 302 -28.41 -1.13 4.70
CA ALA A 302 -27.67 0.10 4.90
C ALA A 302 -27.91 1.08 3.73
N ARG A 303 -28.04 2.37 4.04
CA ARG A 303 -28.16 3.42 3.00
C ARG A 303 -26.85 3.53 2.22
N ASN A 304 -26.94 3.78 0.91
CA ASN A 304 -25.75 3.90 0.05
C ASN A 304 -24.79 5.00 0.54
N THR A 305 -25.31 6.12 1.06
CA THR A 305 -24.49 7.20 1.66
C THR A 305 -23.69 6.71 2.86
N THR A 306 -24.26 5.85 3.71
CA THR A 306 -23.56 5.21 4.83
C THR A 306 -22.49 4.26 4.32
N LEU A 307 -22.79 3.44 3.31
CA LEU A 307 -21.83 2.50 2.72
C LEU A 307 -20.63 3.23 2.09
N THR A 308 -20.86 4.34 1.40
CA THR A 308 -19.77 5.18 0.86
C THR A 308 -18.86 5.70 1.98
N ARG A 309 -19.43 6.18 3.09
CA ARG A 309 -18.63 6.63 4.25
C ARG A 309 -17.83 5.48 4.87
N VAL A 310 -18.43 4.30 5.02
CA VAL A 310 -17.73 3.13 5.54
C VAL A 310 -16.60 2.69 4.61
N ARG A 311 -16.82 2.66 3.28
CA ARG A 311 -15.75 2.41 2.30
C ARG A 311 -14.57 3.37 2.49
N GLN A 312 -14.87 4.65 2.66
CA GLN A 312 -13.84 5.66 2.89
C GLN A 312 -13.05 5.39 4.17
N MET A 313 -13.73 5.05 5.27
CA MET A 313 -13.08 4.68 6.52
C MET A 313 -12.14 3.49 6.37
N PHE A 314 -12.53 2.46 5.59
CA PHE A 314 -11.66 1.34 5.28
C PHE A 314 -10.45 1.76 4.43
N ASN A 315 -10.66 2.58 3.41
CA ASN A 315 -9.57 3.10 2.59
C ASN A 315 -8.58 3.92 3.42
N ASP A 316 -9.08 4.77 4.32
CA ASP A 316 -8.25 5.57 5.23
C ASP A 316 -7.48 4.67 6.20
N ALA A 317 -8.13 3.68 6.83
CA ALA A 317 -7.46 2.74 7.72
C ALA A 317 -6.39 1.90 7.01
N ILE A 318 -6.63 1.50 5.76
CA ILE A 318 -5.66 0.80 4.91
C ILE A 318 -4.48 1.73 4.58
N ARG A 319 -4.73 2.99 4.21
CA ARG A 319 -3.69 3.98 3.95
C ARG A 319 -2.84 4.23 5.21
N ASP A 320 -3.48 4.49 6.34
CA ASP A 320 -2.81 4.72 7.63
C ASP A 320 -1.95 3.51 8.03
N TYR A 321 -2.42 2.28 7.77
CA TYR A 321 -1.65 1.07 7.98
C TYR A 321 -0.36 1.07 7.16
N TYR A 322 -0.41 1.44 5.88
CA TYR A 322 0.78 1.54 5.05
C TYR A 322 1.71 2.67 5.49
N GLU A 323 1.19 3.88 5.67
CA GLU A 323 1.98 5.06 6.02
C GLU A 323 2.79 4.87 7.30
N ARG A 324 2.21 4.20 8.31
CA ARG A 324 2.90 3.89 9.57
C ARG A 324 4.05 2.89 9.43
N ASN A 325 4.11 2.13 8.34
CA ASN A 325 5.16 1.15 8.08
C ASN A 325 6.16 1.63 7.00
N ILE A 326 6.03 2.88 6.54
CA ILE A 326 6.98 3.49 5.63
C ILE A 326 8.14 4.08 6.43
N HIS A 327 9.35 3.67 6.08
CA HIS A 327 10.61 4.24 6.57
C HIS A 327 11.31 4.90 5.38
N ARG A 328 11.29 6.23 5.36
CA ARG A 328 11.92 7.04 4.30
C ARG A 328 13.39 7.27 4.64
N GLY A 329 14.25 7.14 3.64
CA GLY A 329 15.69 7.41 3.77
C GLY A 329 16.43 7.02 2.50
N CYS A 330 17.75 7.22 2.48
CA CYS A 330 18.53 6.84 1.31
C CYS A 330 18.58 5.31 1.15
N THR A 331 18.15 4.82 0.00
CA THR A 331 18.13 3.38 -0.32
C THR A 331 19.31 2.90 -1.15
N GLN A 332 20.26 3.75 -1.54
CA GLN A 332 21.40 3.36 -2.38
C GLN A 332 22.58 2.83 -1.55
N PRO A 333 22.95 1.53 -1.63
CA PRO A 333 23.99 0.95 -0.77
C PRO A 333 25.37 1.61 -0.85
N LYS A 334 25.67 2.29 -1.96
CA LYS A 334 26.97 2.94 -2.19
C LYS A 334 27.01 4.39 -1.71
N SER A 335 25.89 4.95 -1.27
CA SER A 335 25.83 6.33 -0.78
C SER A 335 26.30 6.41 0.67
N ASN A 336 26.97 7.51 1.02
CA ASN A 336 27.52 7.71 2.37
C ASN A 336 26.44 7.81 3.46
N ASN A 337 25.24 8.24 3.09
CA ASN A 337 24.06 8.36 3.95
C ASN A 337 23.07 7.19 3.77
N PHE A 338 23.51 6.05 3.25
CA PHE A 338 22.67 4.85 3.09
C PHE A 338 22.02 4.43 4.42
N GLU A 339 20.71 4.18 4.39
CA GLU A 339 19.94 3.72 5.53
C GLU A 339 19.36 2.33 5.28
N PHE A 340 19.87 1.33 6.00
CA PHE A 340 19.43 -0.05 5.81
C PHE A 340 17.97 -0.29 6.19
N GLU A 341 17.39 0.50 7.10
CA GLU A 341 15.97 0.36 7.48
C GLU A 341 15.03 1.05 6.48
N ALA A 342 15.54 1.99 5.65
CA ALA A 342 14.73 2.71 4.69
C ALA A 342 14.13 1.77 3.63
N ASN A 343 12.81 1.78 3.49
CA ASN A 343 12.07 0.99 2.52
C ASN A 343 11.52 1.82 1.35
N ILE A 344 11.54 3.15 1.47
CA ILE A 344 11.22 4.11 0.41
C ILE A 344 12.36 5.13 0.30
N ASP A 345 12.84 5.34 -0.93
CA ASP A 345 13.85 6.36 -1.21
C ASP A 345 13.27 7.77 -0.97
N ASP A 346 14.02 8.58 -0.23
CA ASP A 346 13.68 9.98 0.04
C ASP A 346 14.41 10.96 -0.90
N GLY A 347 15.26 10.44 -1.81
CA GLY A 347 16.03 11.23 -2.75
C GLY A 347 17.31 11.83 -2.17
N SER A 348 17.66 11.54 -0.92
CA SER A 348 18.86 12.08 -0.26
C SER A 348 20.15 11.38 -0.67
N CYS A 349 20.11 10.28 -1.44
CA CYS A 349 21.30 9.46 -1.74
C CYS A 349 22.44 10.15 -2.49
N ASN A 350 22.15 11.23 -3.21
CA ASN A 350 23.15 11.96 -4.01
C ASN A 350 23.58 13.28 -3.35
N SER A 351 23.12 13.58 -2.13
CA SER A 351 23.55 14.79 -1.43
C SER A 351 24.96 14.59 -0.88
N VAL A 352 25.96 14.94 -1.68
CA VAL A 352 27.26 15.34 -1.15
C VAL A 352 26.98 16.50 -0.20
N THR A 353 27.40 16.38 1.06
CA THR A 353 27.09 17.33 2.12
C THR A 353 27.41 18.78 1.74
N SER A 354 26.38 19.53 1.34
CA SER A 354 26.32 20.99 1.37
C SER A 354 24.84 21.41 1.51
N SER A 355 24.50 21.84 2.73
CA SER A 355 23.26 22.53 3.16
C SER A 355 21.90 21.90 2.82
N ASN A 356 21.36 21.12 3.77
CA ASN A 356 19.92 20.84 3.92
C ASN A 356 19.11 22.08 4.34
N TYR A 357 19.16 23.15 3.53
CA TYR A 357 18.22 24.29 3.60
C TYR A 357 17.48 24.53 2.28
N GLY A 358 17.92 23.96 1.16
CA GLY A 358 17.22 24.09 -0.12
C GLY A 358 15.96 23.23 -0.24
N ASN A 359 15.96 22.02 0.34
CA ASN A 359 14.87 21.06 0.19
C ASN A 359 13.63 21.44 1.02
N LEU A 360 13.81 22.19 2.12
CA LEU A 360 12.68 22.62 2.96
C LEU A 360 11.78 23.61 2.22
N GLU A 361 12.33 24.51 1.41
CA GLU A 361 11.56 25.50 0.66
C GLU A 361 10.77 24.85 -0.49
N GLU A 362 11.33 23.81 -1.12
CA GLU A 362 10.66 23.04 -2.17
C GLU A 362 9.55 22.15 -1.61
N ILE A 363 9.78 21.54 -0.43
CA ILE A 363 8.76 20.79 0.32
C ILE A 363 7.64 21.72 0.79
N ILE A 364 7.97 22.91 1.31
CA ILE A 364 6.98 23.92 1.72
C ILE A 364 6.15 24.37 0.51
N LYS A 365 6.77 24.66 -0.64
CA LYS A 365 6.04 25.05 -1.86
C LYS A 365 5.11 23.94 -2.36
N ARG A 366 5.52 22.66 -2.26
CA ARG A 366 4.67 21.51 -2.62
C ARG A 366 3.48 21.38 -1.67
N GLN A 367 3.71 21.48 -0.35
CA GLN A 367 2.66 21.43 0.67
C GLN A 367 1.69 22.62 0.57
N GLU A 368 2.19 23.83 0.29
CA GLU A 368 1.35 25.02 0.08
C GLU A 368 0.43 24.86 -1.14
N THR A 369 0.91 24.20 -2.19
CA THR A 369 0.13 23.90 -3.40
C THR A 369 -0.97 22.88 -3.10
N GLU A 370 -0.66 21.81 -2.35
CA GLU A 370 -1.65 20.80 -1.93
C GLU A 370 -2.71 21.39 -0.99
N ILE A 371 -2.31 22.22 -0.03
CA ILE A 371 -3.23 22.94 0.87
C ILE A 371 -4.13 23.90 0.07
N ARG A 372 -3.59 24.58 -0.94
CA ARG A 372 -4.38 25.47 -1.81
C ARG A 372 -5.40 24.69 -2.64
N LEU A 373 -5.04 23.51 -3.12
CA LEU A 373 -5.94 22.62 -3.85
C LEU A 373 -7.07 22.09 -2.94
N LEU A 374 -6.73 21.70 -1.71
CA LEU A 374 -7.71 21.28 -0.68
C LEU A 374 -8.66 22.42 -0.32
N LYS A 375 -8.16 23.66 -0.16
CA LYS A 375 -9.00 24.85 0.07
C LYS A 375 -9.98 25.09 -1.08
N GLN A 376 -9.55 24.93 -2.34
CA GLN A 376 -10.44 25.05 -3.49
C GLN A 376 -11.53 23.96 -3.51
N GLN A 377 -11.16 22.72 -3.15
CA GLN A 377 -12.13 21.63 -3.03
C GLN A 377 -13.15 21.90 -1.92
N MET A 378 -12.71 22.39 -0.76
CA MET A 378 -13.60 22.76 0.35
C MET A 378 -14.59 23.86 -0.06
N VAL A 379 -14.12 24.92 -0.71
CA VAL A 379 -14.98 26.01 -1.21
C VAL A 379 -15.99 25.48 -2.24
N HIS A 380 -15.59 24.54 -3.11
CA HIS A 380 -16.51 23.89 -4.04
C HIS A 380 -17.57 23.05 -3.31
N TYR A 381 -17.19 22.31 -2.27
CA TYR A 381 -18.11 21.54 -1.44
C TYR A 381 -19.10 22.42 -0.66
N GLU A 382 -18.64 23.55 -0.11
CA GLU A 382 -19.47 24.54 0.57
C GLU A 382 -20.45 25.22 -0.39
N SER A 383 -19.99 25.59 -1.60
CA SER A 383 -20.83 26.18 -2.64
C SER A 383 -21.95 25.23 -3.10
N ASN A 384 -21.62 23.94 -3.28
CA ASN A 384 -22.62 22.91 -3.61
C ASN A 384 -23.64 22.70 -2.48
N HIS A 385 -23.22 22.73 -1.21
CA HIS A 385 -24.15 22.64 -0.07
C HIS A 385 -25.03 23.90 0.04
N SER A 386 -24.47 25.08 -0.18
CA SER A 386 -25.22 26.34 -0.17
C SER A 386 -26.28 26.41 -1.28
N MET A 387 -25.98 25.94 -2.49
CA MET A 387 -26.96 25.80 -3.57
C MET A 387 -28.11 24.86 -3.20
N ASN A 388 -27.81 23.71 -2.58
CA ASN A 388 -28.85 22.75 -2.16
C ASN A 388 -29.76 23.32 -1.07
N ILE A 389 -29.23 24.11 -0.13
CA ILE A 389 -30.02 24.78 0.91
C ILE A 389 -30.96 25.82 0.29
N LYS A 390 -30.47 26.60 -0.67
CA LYS A 390 -31.27 27.62 -1.34
C LYS A 390 -32.41 27.03 -2.17
N ASP A 391 -32.17 25.90 -2.86
CA ASP A 391 -33.20 25.17 -3.59
C ASP A 391 -34.30 24.59 -2.66
N LEU A 392 -33.92 24.25 -1.41
CA LEU A 392 -34.85 23.85 -0.35
C LEU A 392 -35.67 25.04 0.20
N GLU A 393 -35.06 26.20 0.39
CA GLU A 393 -35.74 27.44 0.81
C GLU A 393 -36.74 27.92 -0.24
N ASP A 394 -36.36 27.91 -1.52
CA ASP A 394 -37.24 28.32 -2.63
C ASP A 394 -38.46 27.39 -2.76
N LYS A 395 -38.27 26.07 -2.57
CA LYS A 395 -39.38 25.11 -2.50
C LYS A 395 -40.30 25.37 -1.31
N TYR A 396 -39.74 25.73 -0.15
CA TYR A 396 -40.54 26.04 1.04
C TYR A 396 -41.41 27.30 0.84
N VAL A 397 -40.84 28.36 0.24
CA VAL A 397 -41.58 29.58 -0.11
C VAL A 397 -42.69 29.30 -1.12
N SER A 398 -42.46 28.41 -2.09
CA SER A 398 -43.49 27.98 -3.04
C SER A 398 -44.67 27.28 -2.35
N VAL A 399 -44.39 26.38 -1.40
CA VAL A 399 -45.42 25.68 -0.62
C VAL A 399 -46.21 26.64 0.28
N ALA A 400 -45.56 27.62 0.90
CA ALA A 400 -46.23 28.63 1.72
C ALA A 400 -47.25 29.46 0.91
N LYS A 401 -46.89 29.86 -0.33
CA LYS A 401 -47.81 30.59 -1.24
C LYS A 401 -49.03 29.77 -1.64
N ILE A 402 -48.87 28.46 -1.84
CA ILE A 402 -49.98 27.56 -2.17
C ILE A 402 -50.97 27.49 -0.99
N LEU A 403 -50.46 27.44 0.25
CA LEU A 403 -51.29 27.41 1.46
C LEU A 403 -52.05 28.73 1.67
N ASP A 404 -51.42 29.88 1.43
CA ASP A 404 -52.10 31.18 1.49
C ASP A 404 -53.22 31.29 0.45
N GLN A 405 -52.99 30.78 -0.77
CA GLN A 405 -54.02 30.75 -1.81
C GLN A 405 -55.21 29.88 -1.41
N GLN A 406 -54.96 28.69 -0.84
CA GLN A 406 -56.03 27.80 -0.37
C GLN A 406 -56.84 28.43 0.78
N SER A 407 -56.17 29.13 1.69
CA SER A 407 -56.81 29.87 2.79
C SER A 407 -57.74 30.97 2.26
N ASN A 408 -57.31 31.72 1.24
CA ASN A 408 -58.13 32.75 0.61
C ASN A 408 -59.33 32.16 -0.15
N ASN A 409 -59.14 31.09 -0.91
CA ASN A 409 -60.23 30.39 -1.59
C ASN A 409 -61.27 29.88 -0.57
N SER A 410 -60.85 29.38 0.58
CA SER A 410 -61.75 28.94 1.65
C SER A 410 -62.58 30.10 2.24
N LYS A 411 -62.01 31.30 2.33
CA LYS A 411 -62.74 32.50 2.78
C LYS A 411 -63.78 32.92 1.75
N GLU A 412 -63.43 32.92 0.46
CA GLU A 412 -64.39 33.25 -0.62
C GLU A 412 -65.57 32.28 -0.66
N ILE A 413 -65.32 30.98 -0.50
CA ILE A 413 -66.39 29.97 -0.44
C ILE A 413 -67.32 30.23 0.76
N LYS A 414 -66.76 30.62 1.91
CA LYS A 414 -67.55 30.98 3.10
C LYS A 414 -68.43 32.21 2.84
N THR A 415 -67.88 33.25 2.21
CA THR A 415 -68.65 34.45 1.85
C THR A 415 -69.74 34.15 0.83
N MET A 416 -69.48 33.27 -0.16
CA MET A 416 -70.50 32.83 -1.12
C MET A 416 -71.64 32.05 -0.45
N LEU A 417 -71.33 31.24 0.56
CA LEU A 417 -72.33 30.53 1.37
C LEU A 417 -73.20 31.49 2.19
N GLU A 418 -72.61 32.48 2.84
CA GLU A 418 -73.35 33.52 3.59
C GLU A 418 -74.27 34.34 2.67
N ILE A 419 -73.85 34.60 1.42
CA ILE A 419 -74.69 35.28 0.41
C ILE A 419 -75.83 34.37 -0.07
N LEU A 420 -75.57 33.08 -0.30
CA LEU A 420 -76.60 32.11 -0.68
C LEU A 420 -77.65 31.97 0.43
N GLU A 421 -77.23 31.92 1.70
CA GLU A 421 -78.12 31.89 2.87
C GLU A 421 -79.01 33.15 2.95
N LEU A 422 -78.44 34.33 2.69
CA LEU A 422 -79.18 35.60 2.62
C LEU A 422 -80.14 35.68 1.43
N GLN A 423 -79.81 35.06 0.29
CA GLN A 423 -80.68 35.00 -0.89
C GLN A 423 -81.87 34.03 -0.71
N THR A 424 -81.72 32.99 0.11
CA THR A 424 -82.84 32.12 0.53
C THR A 424 -83.76 32.74 1.59
N GLY A 425 -83.36 33.84 2.23
CA GLY A 425 -84.14 34.50 3.29
C GLY A 425 -85.24 35.45 2.81
N ASN A 426 -85.35 35.76 1.51
CA ASN A 426 -86.33 36.71 0.98
C ASN A 426 -86.92 36.27 -0.36
N ASN A 427 -87.84 35.30 -0.35
CA ASN A 427 -89.16 35.38 -1.00
C ASN A 427 -89.90 34.03 -0.95
N LEU A 428 -91.18 34.10 -0.57
CA LEU A 428 -92.08 32.97 -0.37
C LEU A 428 -92.53 32.28 -1.67
N THR A 429 -92.87 31.00 -1.46
CA THR A 429 -93.93 30.16 -2.07
C THR A 429 -93.64 29.26 -3.28
N LYS A 430 -93.83 27.96 -2.98
CA LYS A 430 -94.36 26.86 -3.81
C LYS A 430 -93.36 25.87 -4.41
N GLN A 431 -92.49 25.24 -3.60
CA GLN A 431 -91.96 23.89 -3.90
C GLN A 431 -91.36 23.17 -2.67
N GLU A 432 -92.14 22.96 -1.60
CA GLU A 432 -91.62 22.48 -0.31
C GLU A 432 -91.37 20.97 -0.18
N ASN A 433 -91.74 20.10 -1.13
CA ASN A 433 -91.58 18.64 -0.94
C ASN A 433 -90.41 17.96 -1.67
N GLU A 434 -89.63 18.68 -2.49
CA GLU A 434 -88.40 18.13 -3.12
C GLU A 434 -87.10 18.69 -2.54
N GLN A 435 -87.14 19.82 -1.83
CA GLN A 435 -85.95 20.45 -1.25
C GLN A 435 -85.53 19.90 0.12
N SER A 436 -86.47 19.34 0.90
CA SER A 436 -86.18 18.77 2.23
C SER A 436 -85.15 17.62 2.18
N VAL A 437 -85.20 16.75 1.15
CA VAL A 437 -84.26 15.63 0.98
C VAL A 437 -82.87 16.10 0.52
N LYS A 438 -82.77 17.22 -0.19
CA LYS A 438 -81.47 17.82 -0.60
C LYS A 438 -80.81 18.56 0.55
N ILE A 439 -81.59 19.20 1.42
CA ILE A 439 -81.09 19.88 2.61
C ILE A 439 -80.53 18.85 3.61
N GLU A 440 -81.22 17.73 3.85
CA GLU A 440 -80.72 16.68 4.75
C GLU A 440 -79.40 16.04 4.24
N ASN A 441 -79.26 15.86 2.93
CA ASN A 441 -78.01 15.37 2.33
C ASN A 441 -76.88 16.42 2.38
N CYS A 442 -77.20 17.71 2.21
CA CYS A 442 -76.23 18.79 2.39
C CYS A 442 -75.76 18.89 3.85
N GLU A 443 -76.66 18.74 4.82
CA GLU A 443 -76.32 18.75 6.25
C GLU A 443 -75.41 17.56 6.63
N LYS A 444 -75.67 16.37 6.06
CA LYS A 444 -74.78 15.19 6.21
C LYS A 444 -73.41 15.38 5.58
N SER A 445 -73.33 15.97 4.38
CA SER A 445 -72.05 16.31 3.75
C SER A 445 -71.31 17.41 4.53
N LEU A 446 -72.02 18.38 5.09
CA LEU A 446 -71.44 19.47 5.88
C LEU A 446 -70.88 18.97 7.21
N THR A 447 -71.60 18.10 7.91
CA THR A 447 -71.12 17.46 9.15
C THR A 447 -69.92 16.55 8.89
N THR A 448 -69.91 15.81 7.77
CA THR A 448 -68.75 15.01 7.34
C THR A 448 -67.53 15.90 7.04
N ASN A 449 -67.71 16.99 6.28
CA ASN A 449 -66.62 17.92 5.97
C ASN A 449 -66.13 18.70 7.19
N SER A 450 -67.02 19.06 8.12
CA SER A 450 -66.66 19.71 9.39
C SER A 450 -65.81 18.76 10.25
N THR A 451 -66.17 17.47 10.28
CA THR A 451 -65.39 16.45 11.01
C THR A 451 -64.02 16.25 10.37
N ALA A 452 -63.94 16.12 9.04
CA ALA A 452 -62.68 16.00 8.31
C ALA A 452 -61.78 17.24 8.49
N ASN A 453 -62.35 18.44 8.50
CA ASN A 453 -61.60 19.68 8.75
C ASN A 453 -61.07 19.76 10.18
N ASN A 454 -61.83 19.28 11.16
CA ASN A 454 -61.37 19.22 12.55
C ASN A 454 -60.24 18.20 12.72
N GLU A 455 -60.29 17.05 12.04
CA GLU A 455 -59.20 16.07 12.02
C GLU A 455 -57.96 16.61 11.30
N LEU A 456 -58.14 17.32 10.20
CA LEU A 456 -57.04 17.98 9.48
C LEU A 456 -56.40 19.08 10.34
N ALA A 457 -57.19 19.91 11.02
CA ALA A 457 -56.69 20.94 11.93
C ALA A 457 -55.89 20.33 13.10
N LYS A 458 -56.35 19.18 13.62
CA LYS A 458 -55.63 18.43 14.66
C LYS A 458 -54.29 17.88 14.13
N THR A 459 -54.28 17.29 12.94
CA THR A 459 -53.07 16.76 12.29
C THR A 459 -52.06 17.88 12.01
N VAL A 460 -52.53 19.02 11.50
CA VAL A 460 -51.69 20.21 11.26
C VAL A 460 -51.11 20.76 12.57
N ALA A 461 -51.87 20.75 13.67
CA ALA A 461 -51.36 21.15 14.97
C ALA A 461 -50.26 20.20 15.50
N GLU A 462 -50.42 18.90 15.26
CA GLU A 462 -49.41 17.88 15.59
C GLU A 462 -48.14 18.03 14.74
N ASP A 463 -48.28 18.25 13.44
CA ASP A 463 -47.16 18.49 12.52
C ASP A 463 -46.43 19.80 12.86
N LYS A 464 -47.16 20.87 13.19
CA LYS A 464 -46.58 22.14 13.65
C LYS A 464 -45.77 21.95 14.93
N LYS A 465 -46.27 21.13 15.86
CA LYS A 465 -45.54 20.77 17.09
C LYS A 465 -44.28 19.95 16.78
N MET A 466 -44.36 19.00 15.86
CA MET A 466 -43.20 18.21 15.42
C MET A 466 -42.14 19.09 14.73
N LEU A 467 -42.58 20.05 13.92
CA LEU A 467 -41.70 20.97 13.21
C LEU A 467 -41.00 21.93 14.18
N ASN A 468 -41.73 22.52 15.13
CA ASN A 468 -41.14 23.37 16.17
C ASN A 468 -40.07 22.61 16.98
N ASN A 469 -40.32 21.36 17.36
CA ASN A 469 -39.32 20.54 18.05
C ASN A 469 -38.06 20.29 17.19
N LYS A 470 -38.22 20.13 15.88
CA LYS A 470 -37.09 20.01 14.94
C LYS A 470 -36.32 21.32 14.81
N ILE A 471 -37.02 22.46 14.74
CA ILE A 471 -36.41 23.80 14.70
C ILE A 471 -35.60 24.04 15.98
N ASP A 472 -36.16 23.76 17.16
CA ASP A 472 -35.45 23.87 18.44
C ASP A 472 -34.19 22.98 18.50
N THR A 473 -34.26 21.79 17.89
CA THR A 473 -33.11 20.87 17.78
C THR A 473 -32.03 21.42 16.84
N LEU A 474 -32.44 22.00 15.70
CA LEU A 474 -31.54 22.62 14.74
C LEU A 474 -30.88 23.88 15.29
N GLU A 475 -31.60 24.71 16.04
CA GLU A 475 -31.04 25.88 16.70
C GLU A 475 -30.01 25.50 17.77
N LYS A 476 -30.28 24.44 18.55
CA LYS A 476 -29.29 23.88 19.49
C LYS A 476 -28.04 23.37 18.79
N ASN A 477 -28.19 22.67 17.67
CA ASN A 477 -27.05 22.18 16.88
C ASN A 477 -26.26 23.34 16.25
N ARG A 478 -26.94 24.39 15.77
CA ARG A 478 -26.29 25.60 15.24
C ARG A 478 -25.45 26.29 16.30
N ASN A 479 -25.99 26.46 17.50
CA ASN A 479 -25.25 27.05 18.63
C ASN A 479 -24.06 26.18 19.06
N TYR A 480 -24.19 24.84 18.99
CA TYR A 480 -23.07 23.93 19.22
C TYR A 480 -21.96 24.10 18.18
N GLN A 481 -22.31 24.14 16.88
CA GLN A 481 -21.34 24.35 15.80
C GLN A 481 -20.68 25.73 15.87
N GLN A 482 -21.42 26.76 16.25
CA GLN A 482 -20.89 28.12 16.38
C GLN A 482 -19.90 28.23 17.56
N ASN A 483 -20.15 27.51 18.65
CA ASN A 483 -19.21 27.38 19.77
C ASN A 483 -17.98 26.55 19.38
N GLU A 484 -18.15 25.48 18.59
CA GLU A 484 -17.04 24.66 18.08
C GLU A 484 -16.11 25.47 17.18
N MET A 485 -16.66 26.25 16.25
CA MET A 485 -15.91 27.17 15.39
C MET A 485 -15.17 28.26 16.19
N MET A 486 -15.77 28.77 17.28
CA MET A 486 -15.11 29.72 18.17
C MET A 486 -13.93 29.08 18.92
N VAL A 487 -14.05 27.82 19.33
CA VAL A 487 -12.96 27.05 19.96
C VAL A 487 -11.86 26.74 18.95
N GLU A 488 -12.20 26.34 17.72
CA GLU A 488 -11.23 26.12 16.64
C GLU A 488 -10.41 27.37 16.33
N ASN A 489 -11.06 28.54 16.20
CA ASN A 489 -10.36 29.81 15.99
C ASN A 489 -9.44 30.19 17.16
N GLN A 490 -9.81 29.85 18.40
CA GLN A 490 -8.94 30.04 19.57
C GLN A 490 -7.75 29.08 19.57
N ILE A 491 -7.95 27.83 19.14
CA ILE A 491 -6.89 26.83 19.00
C ILE A 491 -5.92 27.26 17.90
N GLU A 492 -6.41 27.71 16.75
CA GLU A 492 -5.60 28.18 15.63
C GLU A 492 -4.73 29.37 16.04
N LYS A 493 -5.31 30.36 16.72
CA LYS A 493 -4.54 31.50 17.25
C LYS A 493 -3.45 31.07 18.23
N LYS A 494 -3.74 30.14 19.15
CA LYS A 494 -2.72 29.60 20.08
C LYS A 494 -1.65 28.79 19.35
N MET A 495 -2.03 28.07 18.30
CA MET A 495 -1.09 27.31 17.49
C MET A 495 -0.13 28.24 16.75
N ASP A 496 -0.59 29.39 16.25
CA ASP A 496 0.24 30.42 15.64
C ASP A 496 1.20 31.07 16.64
N GLU A 497 0.74 31.34 17.88
CA GLU A 497 1.59 31.83 18.97
C GLU A 497 2.69 30.82 19.32
N ILE A 498 2.35 29.53 19.45
CA ILE A 498 3.30 28.44 19.70
C ILE A 498 4.29 28.30 18.54
N LYS A 499 3.83 28.42 17.30
CA LYS A 499 4.67 28.34 16.09
C LYS A 499 5.67 29.49 16.04
N LEU A 500 5.25 30.70 16.43
CA LEU A 500 6.13 31.85 16.52
C LEU A 500 7.20 31.67 17.60
N ASP A 501 6.82 31.15 18.78
CA ASP A 501 7.76 30.90 19.88
C ASP A 501 8.79 29.82 19.52
N LEU A 502 8.34 28.70 18.94
CA LEU A 502 9.22 27.65 18.42
C LEU A 502 10.19 28.18 17.36
N LYS A 503 9.71 29.05 16.46
CA LYS A 503 10.56 29.66 15.42
C LYS A 503 11.65 30.54 16.04
N ASN A 504 11.31 31.30 17.08
CA ASN A 504 12.27 32.14 17.79
C ASN A 504 13.31 31.28 18.54
N GLN A 505 12.86 30.24 19.26
CA GLN A 505 13.77 29.29 19.93
C GLN A 505 14.73 28.62 18.93
N LEU A 506 14.22 28.21 17.77
CA LEU A 506 15.04 27.60 16.72
C LEU A 506 16.08 28.58 16.16
N MET A 507 15.72 29.85 15.93
CA MET A 507 16.68 30.87 15.50
C MET A 507 17.79 31.10 16.54
N THR A 508 17.45 31.12 17.83
CA THR A 508 18.44 31.25 18.90
C THR A 508 19.40 30.06 18.91
N GLN A 509 18.87 28.83 18.82
CA GLN A 509 19.70 27.62 18.77
C GLN A 509 20.60 27.58 17.52
N GLN A 510 20.08 27.97 16.35
CA GLN A 510 20.87 28.06 15.12
C GLN A 510 22.03 29.05 15.26
N THR A 511 21.78 30.21 15.88
CA THR A 511 22.81 31.23 16.10
C THR A 511 23.91 30.73 17.04
N GLU A 512 23.53 30.04 18.11
CA GLU A 512 24.49 29.43 19.05
C GLU A 512 25.32 28.33 18.38
N MET A 513 24.68 27.44 17.60
CA MET A 513 25.38 26.39 16.85
C MET A 513 26.35 26.96 15.82
N ARG A 514 25.96 28.03 15.12
CA ARG A 514 26.82 28.71 14.15
C ARG A 514 28.06 29.31 14.83
N GLY A 515 27.90 29.89 16.01
CA GLY A 515 29.03 30.36 16.83
C GLY A 515 29.96 29.22 17.27
N LYS A 516 29.40 28.08 17.71
CA LYS A 516 30.19 26.90 18.08
C LYS A 516 30.95 26.32 16.88
N LEU A 517 30.32 26.29 15.70
CA LEU A 517 30.94 25.79 14.47
C LEU A 517 32.09 26.69 14.03
N GLY A 518 31.91 28.01 13.99
CA GLY A 518 32.98 28.95 13.64
C GLY A 518 34.18 28.86 14.58
N ASN A 519 33.95 28.64 15.88
CA ASN A 519 35.04 28.38 16.83
C ASN A 519 35.77 27.06 16.57
N LEU A 520 35.08 26.04 16.08
CA LEU A 520 35.68 24.75 15.73
C LEU A 520 36.49 24.86 14.42
N GLU A 521 35.96 25.55 13.42
CA GLU A 521 36.63 25.84 12.15
C GLU A 521 37.96 26.57 12.41
N ASN A 522 37.94 27.64 13.21
CA ASN A 522 39.16 28.36 13.60
C ASN A 522 40.19 27.45 14.32
N LYS A 523 39.74 26.52 15.16
CA LYS A 523 40.65 25.56 15.83
C LYS A 523 41.26 24.58 14.84
N ILE A 524 40.48 24.11 13.87
CA ILE A 524 40.94 23.19 12.82
C ILE A 524 41.95 23.89 11.91
N GLU A 525 41.66 25.12 11.46
CA GLU A 525 42.58 25.91 10.64
C GLU A 525 43.93 26.12 11.35
N LYS A 526 43.91 26.48 12.63
CA LYS A 526 45.13 26.61 13.42
C LYS A 526 45.92 25.29 13.49
N LYS A 527 45.23 24.16 13.68
CA LYS A 527 45.87 22.83 13.71
C LYS A 527 46.44 22.42 12.35
N ILE A 528 45.79 22.79 11.25
CA ILE A 528 46.29 22.54 9.90
C ILE A 528 47.59 23.33 9.67
N GLU A 529 47.65 24.60 10.09
CA GLU A 529 48.86 25.41 9.96
C GLU A 529 50.02 24.88 10.83
N GLU A 530 49.73 24.42 12.05
CA GLU A 530 50.73 23.71 12.89
C GLU A 530 51.28 22.47 12.17
N ILE A 531 50.42 21.61 11.63
CA ILE A 531 50.82 20.39 10.92
C ILE A 531 51.64 20.72 9.65
N LYS A 532 51.24 21.73 8.88
CA LYS A 532 51.99 22.17 7.68
C LYS A 532 53.40 22.61 8.06
N MET A 533 53.56 23.34 9.15
CA MET A 533 54.86 23.82 9.61
C MET A 533 55.75 22.66 10.05
N ASP A 534 55.20 21.68 10.78
CA ASP A 534 55.93 20.47 11.19
C ASP A 534 56.38 19.63 9.99
N LEU A 535 55.49 19.40 9.02
CA LEU A 535 55.82 18.69 7.78
C LEU A 535 56.93 19.39 6.98
N LYS A 536 56.87 20.73 6.89
CA LYS A 536 57.90 21.52 6.21
C LYS A 536 59.25 21.39 6.90
N ASN A 537 59.29 21.42 8.23
CA ASN A 537 60.51 21.25 9.00
C ASN A 537 61.10 19.84 8.81
N GLN A 538 60.25 18.80 8.89
CA GLN A 538 60.69 17.41 8.65
C GLN A 538 61.27 17.22 7.24
N LEU A 539 60.63 17.81 6.22
CA LEU A 539 61.10 17.75 4.84
C LEU A 539 62.47 18.41 4.69
N MET A 540 62.67 19.59 5.31
CA MET A 540 63.98 20.27 5.27
C MET A 540 65.07 19.43 5.96
N THR A 541 64.78 18.82 7.11
CA THR A 541 65.73 17.94 7.80
C THR A 541 66.12 16.74 6.93
N GLN A 542 65.15 16.06 6.32
CA GLN A 542 65.42 14.93 5.43
C GLN A 542 66.22 15.33 4.18
N GLN A 543 65.96 16.52 3.62
CA GLN A 543 66.73 17.03 2.48
C GLN A 543 68.20 17.30 2.87
N ASN A 544 68.44 17.91 4.03
CA ASN A 544 69.78 18.18 4.51
C ASN A 544 70.55 16.90 4.84
N GLU A 545 69.91 15.89 5.45
CA GLU A 545 70.53 14.59 5.70
C GLU A 545 70.92 13.87 4.40
N LYS A 546 70.04 13.89 3.39
CA LYS A 546 70.34 13.32 2.07
C LYS A 546 71.50 14.03 1.39
N LEU A 547 71.55 15.37 1.48
CA LEU A 547 72.64 16.16 0.90
C LEU A 547 73.97 15.84 1.56
N GLY A 548 74.02 15.80 2.90
CA GLY A 548 75.23 15.46 3.64
C GLY A 548 75.72 14.03 3.36
N ASN A 549 74.81 13.06 3.21
CA ASN A 549 75.18 11.70 2.80
C ASN A 549 75.77 11.65 1.39
N LEU A 550 75.24 12.45 0.46
CA LEU A 550 75.75 12.54 -0.91
C LEU A 550 77.14 13.19 -0.95
N GLU A 551 77.35 14.26 -0.18
CA GLU A 551 78.67 14.90 -0.02
C GLU A 551 79.72 13.93 0.51
N ASN A 552 79.38 13.16 1.55
CA ASN A 552 80.27 12.13 2.10
C ASN A 552 80.61 11.03 1.07
N GLN A 553 79.63 10.56 0.30
CA GLN A 553 79.87 9.58 -0.76
C GLN A 553 80.80 10.14 -1.85
N MET A 554 80.64 11.42 -2.18
CA MET A 554 81.47 12.08 -3.19
C MET A 554 82.92 12.26 -2.72
N GLU A 555 83.14 12.60 -1.46
CA GLU A 555 84.47 12.68 -0.84
C GLU A 555 85.18 11.31 -0.83
N VAL A 556 84.46 10.23 -0.48
CA VAL A 556 85.01 8.87 -0.54
C VAL A 556 85.43 8.51 -1.97
N ALA A 557 84.55 8.75 -2.95
CA ALA A 557 84.83 8.45 -4.35
C ALA A 557 86.04 9.26 -4.89
N LEU A 558 86.18 10.53 -4.49
CA LEU A 558 87.34 11.36 -4.82
C LEU A 558 88.63 10.84 -4.16
N GLY A 559 88.54 10.35 -2.93
CA GLY A 559 89.64 9.70 -2.22
C GLY A 559 90.15 8.44 -2.95
N ASP A 560 89.23 7.57 -3.37
CA ASP A 560 89.55 6.35 -4.12
C ASP A 560 90.21 6.68 -5.47
N LEU A 561 89.65 7.65 -6.22
CA LEU A 561 90.24 8.15 -7.46
C LEU A 561 91.66 8.68 -7.28
N ARG A 562 91.91 9.41 -6.18
CA ARG A 562 93.24 9.95 -5.86
C ARG A 562 94.24 8.82 -5.56
N MET A 563 93.79 7.78 -4.88
CA MET A 563 94.59 6.60 -4.56
C MET A 563 94.95 5.82 -5.84
N GLU A 564 93.97 5.57 -6.71
CA GLU A 564 94.15 4.92 -8.02
C GLU A 564 95.18 5.67 -8.87
N LEU A 565 95.06 7.00 -8.97
CA LEU A 565 95.97 7.84 -9.74
C LEU A 565 97.40 7.80 -9.17
N THR A 566 97.52 7.77 -7.84
CA THR A 566 98.82 7.66 -7.16
C THR A 566 99.47 6.31 -7.44
N ASN A 567 98.68 5.23 -7.43
CA ASN A 567 99.16 3.89 -7.75
C ASN A 567 99.62 3.79 -9.21
N GLN A 568 98.88 4.37 -10.15
CA GLN A 568 99.27 4.44 -11.57
C GLN A 568 100.57 5.22 -11.77
N PHE A 569 100.70 6.40 -11.14
CA PHE A 569 101.93 7.19 -11.18
C PHE A 569 103.12 6.42 -10.59
N THR A 570 102.93 5.75 -9.46
CA THR A 570 103.97 4.94 -8.82
C THR A 570 104.40 3.78 -9.71
N THR A 571 103.44 3.12 -10.35
CA THR A 571 103.70 2.02 -11.30
C THR A 571 104.47 2.52 -12.51
N GLN A 572 104.08 3.65 -13.10
CA GLN A 572 104.83 4.27 -14.20
C GLN A 572 106.25 4.69 -13.78
N GLN A 573 106.43 5.22 -12.58
CA GLN A 573 107.77 5.54 -12.06
C GLN A 573 108.64 4.28 -11.91
N ASN A 574 108.07 3.19 -11.41
CA ASN A 574 108.78 1.92 -11.26
C ASN A 574 109.13 1.30 -12.63
N GLU A 575 108.21 1.32 -13.60
CA GLU A 575 108.48 0.90 -14.98
C GLU A 575 109.58 1.76 -15.65
N MET A 576 109.57 3.07 -15.43
CA MET A 576 110.65 3.94 -15.90
C MET A 576 111.99 3.59 -15.24
N ARG A 577 111.98 3.25 -13.94
CA ARG A 577 113.17 2.86 -13.19
C ARG A 577 113.75 1.52 -13.66
N GLU A 578 112.90 0.56 -14.02
CA GLU A 578 113.34 -0.70 -14.65
C GLU A 578 113.90 -0.48 -16.06
N LYS A 579 113.28 0.38 -16.88
CA LYS A 579 113.77 0.71 -18.23
C LYS A 579 115.11 1.47 -18.23
N LEU A 580 115.42 2.20 -17.16
CA LEU A 580 116.66 3.00 -17.04
C LEU A 580 117.86 2.22 -16.47
N GLY A 581 117.67 1.02 -15.91
CA GLY A 581 118.75 0.20 -15.36
C GLY A 581 119.35 0.76 -14.06
N ASN A 582 119.71 -0.14 -13.13
CA ASN A 582 120.16 0.23 -11.79
C ASN A 582 121.51 1.01 -11.81
N PRO A 583 121.57 2.28 -11.34
CA PRO A 583 122.79 3.09 -11.38
C PRO A 583 123.91 2.62 -10.43
N GLU A 584 123.60 1.77 -9.45
CA GLU A 584 124.59 1.31 -8.45
C GLU A 584 125.55 0.23 -8.97
N ASN A 585 125.28 -0.42 -10.11
CA ASN A 585 126.21 -1.38 -10.72
C ASN A 585 127.13 -0.76 -11.80
N GLN A 586 127.08 0.56 -12.03
CA GLN A 586 127.99 1.24 -12.96
C GLN A 586 129.11 2.06 -12.28
N MET A 587 129.15 2.13 -10.94
CA MET A 587 130.18 2.87 -10.20
C MET A 587 131.30 1.99 -9.60
N GLU A 588 131.31 0.67 -9.87
CA GLU A 588 132.35 -0.26 -9.39
C GLU A 588 133.22 -0.88 -10.51
N LYS A 589 133.15 -0.35 -11.74
CA LYS A 589 133.99 -0.78 -12.88
C LYS A 589 134.88 0.33 -13.50
N LYS A 590 135.06 1.45 -12.79
CA LYS A 590 135.91 2.57 -13.27
C LYS A 590 136.99 3.00 -12.28
N ASN A 591 137.46 2.08 -11.45
CA ASN A 591 138.76 2.13 -10.78
C ASN A 591 139.56 0.85 -11.12
N ARG A 592 140.00 0.75 -12.37
CA ARG A 592 141.18 0.01 -12.84
C ARG A 592 141.61 0.54 -14.19
#